data_AF-A0A410DVK2-F1
#
_entry.id   AF-A0A410DVK2-F1
#
_cell.length_a   1.000
_cell.length_b   1.000
_cell.length_c   1.000
_cell.angle_alpha   90.00
_cell.angle_beta   90.00
_cell.angle_gamma   90.00
#
_symmetry.space_group_name_H-M   'P 1'
#
loop_
_entity.id
_entity.type
_entity.pdbx_description
1 polymer ?
#
loop_
_entity_poly.entity_id
_entity_poly.type
_entity_poly.pdbx_seq_one_letter_code
_entity_poly.pdbx_strand_id
1 'polypeptide(L)'
;MSQPNIDFMMTMTKDFLNEKIDEIAYTLDFPYELEKRYKKMHKEDDDYAELIYECLYEEGICLFDDLSDSEFKKLIRKQYNYIKQIAKEGFY
;
A
#
# COMPACT_ATOMS: atom_id res chain seq x y z
N MET A 1 18.06 1.75 -7.61
CA MET A 1 17.60 0.83 -8.68
C MET A 1 16.15 1.14 -8.99
N SER A 2 15.65 0.83 -10.18
CA SER A 2 14.22 1.00 -10.46
C SER A 2 13.42 -0.03 -9.64
N GLN A 3 12.34 0.39 -8.98
CA GLN A 3 11.48 -0.48 -8.17
C GLN A 3 10.04 -0.49 -8.73
N PRO A 4 9.84 -0.89 -10.00
CA PRO A 4 8.59 -0.69 -10.72
C PRO A 4 7.38 -1.41 -10.09
N ASN A 5 7.58 -2.53 -9.38
CA ASN A 5 6.47 -3.23 -8.73
C ASN A 5 6.06 -2.50 -7.43
N ILE A 6 7.02 -2.03 -6.65
CA ILE A 6 6.78 -1.20 -5.46
C ILE A 6 6.15 0.14 -5.85
N ASP A 7 6.71 0.81 -6.86
CA ASP A 7 6.20 2.09 -7.39
C ASP A 7 4.75 1.97 -7.84
N PHE A 8 4.38 0.83 -8.44
CA PHE A 8 3.00 0.55 -8.83
C PHE A 8 2.06 0.52 -7.63
N MET A 9 2.39 -0.26 -6.58
CA MET A 9 1.56 -0.36 -5.37
C MET A 9 1.41 0.99 -4.66
N MET A 10 2.50 1.75 -4.58
CA MET A 10 2.50 3.09 -3.99
C MET A 10 1.72 4.10 -4.83
N THR A 11 1.75 3.99 -6.16
CA THR A 11 0.98 4.85 -7.06
C THR A 11 -0.51 4.54 -6.98
N MET A 12 -0.89 3.26 -6.97
CA MET A 12 -2.28 2.84 -6.81
C MET A 12 -2.89 3.38 -5.51
N THR A 13 -2.16 3.23 -4.40
CA THR A 13 -2.58 3.78 -3.10
C THR A 13 -2.70 5.30 -3.13
N LYS A 14 -1.77 5.98 -3.80
CA LYS A 14 -1.84 7.44 -3.99
C LYS A 14 -3.05 7.83 -4.83
N ASP A 15 -3.42 7.07 -5.84
CA ASP A 15 -4.57 7.35 -6.69
C ASP A 15 -5.90 7.16 -5.93
N PHE A 16 -6.00 6.14 -5.08
CA PHE A 16 -7.09 6.01 -4.10
C PHE A 16 -7.16 7.22 -3.16
N LEU A 17 -6.04 7.62 -2.55
CA LEU A 17 -6.00 8.76 -1.63
C LEU A 17 -6.34 10.11 -2.30
N ASN A 18 -6.22 10.18 -3.62
CA ASN A 18 -6.59 11.32 -4.46
C ASN A 18 -7.98 11.15 -5.12
N GLU A 19 -8.79 10.19 -4.68
CA GLU A 19 -10.17 9.97 -5.15
C GLU A 19 -10.29 9.58 -6.63
N LYS A 20 -9.22 9.05 -7.23
CA LYS A 20 -9.26 8.51 -8.59
C LYS A 20 -9.75 7.05 -8.64
N ILE A 21 -9.69 6.37 -7.50
CA ILE A 21 -10.14 4.99 -7.28
C ILE A 21 -11.06 5.07 -6.05
N ASP A 22 -12.25 4.49 -6.12
CA ASP A 22 -13.15 4.39 -4.97
C ASP A 22 -12.71 3.29 -3.99
N GLU A 23 -13.29 3.30 -2.79
CA GLU A 23 -12.97 2.39 -1.70
C GLU A 23 -13.17 0.92 -2.10
N ILE A 24 -14.25 0.60 -2.82
CA ILE A 24 -14.55 -0.78 -3.25
C ILE A 24 -13.54 -1.24 -4.29
N ALA A 25 -13.25 -0.41 -5.30
CA ALA A 25 -12.23 -0.75 -6.30
C ALA A 25 -10.85 -0.93 -5.65
N TYR A 26 -10.46 -0.04 -4.72
CA TYR A 26 -9.16 -0.13 -4.06
C TYR A 26 -9.03 -1.40 -3.20
N THR A 27 -10.05 -1.74 -2.40
CA THR A 27 -10.04 -2.90 -1.51
C THR A 27 -10.02 -4.23 -2.25
N LEU A 28 -10.60 -4.29 -3.45
CA LEU A 28 -10.58 -5.48 -4.31
C LEU A 28 -9.31 -5.58 -5.15
N ASP A 29 -8.91 -4.49 -5.80
CA ASP A 29 -7.82 -4.52 -6.76
C ASP A 29 -6.44 -4.57 -6.07
N PHE A 30 -6.28 -3.94 -4.90
CA PHE A 30 -4.97 -3.88 -4.24
C PHE A 30 -4.46 -5.27 -3.82
N PRO A 31 -5.23 -6.13 -3.12
CA PRO A 31 -4.77 -7.48 -2.78
C PRO A 31 -4.42 -8.31 -4.02
N TYR A 32 -5.22 -8.19 -5.08
CA TYR A 32 -4.99 -8.88 -6.35
C TYR A 32 -3.69 -8.44 -7.02
N GLU A 33 -3.43 -7.13 -7.07
CA GLU A 33 -2.20 -6.61 -7.67
C GLU A 33 -0.97 -6.85 -6.79
N LEU A 34 -1.15 -6.88 -5.46
CA LEU A 34 -0.13 -7.26 -4.48
C LEU A 34 0.29 -8.72 -4.69
N GLU A 35 -0.63 -9.68 -4.72
CA GLU A 35 -0.32 -11.10 -4.89
C GLU A 35 0.50 -11.36 -6.17
N LYS A 36 0.14 -10.69 -7.28
CA LYS A 36 0.87 -10.80 -8.55
C LYS A 36 2.31 -10.27 -8.49
N ARG A 37 2.56 -9.27 -7.65
CA ARG A 37 3.80 -8.48 -7.64
C ARG A 37 4.70 -8.79 -6.48
N TYR A 38 4.17 -9.33 -5.39
CA TYR A 38 4.86 -9.47 -4.12
C TYR A 38 6.24 -10.14 -4.26
N LYS A 39 6.29 -11.29 -4.94
CA LYS A 39 7.57 -11.99 -5.23
C LYS A 39 8.58 -11.14 -6.03
N LYS A 40 8.12 -10.22 -6.87
CA LYS A 40 8.99 -9.30 -7.62
C LYS A 40 9.38 -8.09 -6.77
N MET A 41 8.49 -7.61 -5.90
CA MET A 41 8.79 -6.55 -4.94
C MET A 41 9.95 -6.96 -4.02
N HIS A 42 9.94 -8.18 -3.47
CA HIS A 42 11.05 -8.70 -2.67
C HIS A 42 12.40 -8.75 -3.40
N LYS A 43 12.39 -8.88 -4.74
CA LYS A 43 13.62 -8.83 -5.53
C LYS A 43 14.11 -7.40 -5.79
N GLU A 44 13.22 -6.42 -5.68
CA GLU A 44 13.51 -5.00 -5.84
C GLU A 44 14.01 -4.40 -4.52
N ASP A 45 13.32 -4.72 -3.43
CA ASP A 45 13.59 -4.28 -2.06
C ASP A 45 12.75 -5.12 -1.09
N ASP A 46 13.41 -5.97 -0.30
CA ASP A 46 12.76 -6.92 0.60
C ASP A 46 12.02 -6.20 1.74
N ASP A 47 12.69 -5.25 2.37
CA ASP A 47 12.15 -4.49 3.50
C ASP A 47 10.99 -3.59 3.06
N TYR A 48 11.08 -2.97 1.88
CA TYR A 48 9.98 -2.17 1.36
C TYR A 48 8.79 -3.05 0.95
N ALA A 49 9.03 -4.24 0.41
CA ALA A 49 7.97 -5.17 0.08
C ALA A 49 7.17 -5.60 1.32
N GLU A 50 7.87 -5.94 2.40
CA GLU A 50 7.24 -6.27 3.68
C GLU A 50 6.52 -5.08 4.30
N LEU A 51 7.13 -3.90 4.30
CA LEU A 51 6.50 -2.71 4.86
C LEU A 51 5.20 -2.34 4.13
N ILE A 52 5.12 -2.54 2.81
CA ILE A 52 3.88 -2.39 2.05
C ILE A 52 2.84 -3.43 2.47
N TYR A 53 3.25 -4.69 2.62
CA TYR A 53 2.37 -5.78 3.01
C TYR A 53 1.77 -5.53 4.41
N GLU A 54 2.62 -5.29 5.41
CA GLU A 54 2.18 -5.03 6.79
C GLU A 54 1.29 -3.78 6.85
N CYS A 55 1.75 -2.64 6.36
CA CYS A 55 1.05 -1.38 6.59
C CYS A 55 -0.20 -1.18 5.72
N LEU A 56 -0.18 -1.59 4.43
CA LEU A 56 -1.30 -1.35 3.53
C LEU A 56 -2.27 -2.54 3.44
N TYR A 57 -1.77 -3.77 3.53
CA TYR A 57 -2.63 -4.95 3.46
C TYR A 57 -3.13 -5.36 4.86
N GLU A 58 -2.25 -5.79 5.76
CA GLU A 58 -2.66 -6.32 7.07
C GLU A 58 -3.26 -5.25 7.98
N GLU A 59 -2.58 -4.11 8.15
CA GLU A 59 -3.03 -3.01 9.00
C GLU A 59 -3.87 -1.95 8.25
N GLY A 60 -4.23 -2.23 7.00
CA GLY A 60 -4.99 -1.33 6.14
C GLY A 60 -6.25 -2.02 5.62
N ILE A 61 -6.10 -2.73 4.49
CA ILE A 61 -7.22 -3.35 3.76
C ILE A 61 -7.95 -4.40 4.58
N CYS A 62 -7.26 -5.21 5.39
CA CYS A 62 -7.92 -6.21 6.22
C CYS A 62 -8.86 -5.63 7.29
N LEU A 63 -8.76 -4.32 7.58
CA LEU A 63 -9.63 -3.60 8.50
C LEU A 63 -10.78 -2.86 7.80
N PHE A 64 -10.96 -3.03 6.49
CA PHE A 64 -11.98 -2.31 5.72
C PHE A 64 -13.40 -2.53 6.26
N ASP A 65 -13.79 -3.77 6.52
CA ASP A 65 -15.13 -4.11 6.98
C ASP A 65 -15.42 -3.63 8.42
N ASP A 66 -14.39 -3.29 9.18
CA ASP A 66 -14.48 -2.86 10.58
C ASP A 66 -14.54 -1.32 10.72
N LEU A 67 -14.37 -0.57 9.63
CA LEU A 67 -14.23 0.89 9.63
C LEU A 67 -15.27 1.56 8.73
N SER A 68 -15.65 2.79 9.06
CA SER A 68 -16.34 3.63 8.08
C SER A 68 -15.40 4.05 6.95
N ASP A 69 -15.93 4.38 5.77
CA ASP A 69 -15.15 4.87 4.62
C ASP A 69 -14.19 6.01 5.02
N SER A 70 -14.66 6.92 5.88
CA SER A 70 -13.88 8.07 6.35
C SER A 70 -12.72 7.67 7.27
N GLU A 71 -12.91 6.63 8.09
CA GLU A 71 -11.88 6.09 8.98
C GLU A 71 -10.88 5.27 8.20
N PHE A 72 -11.36 4.43 7.28
CA PHE A 72 -10.53 3.65 6.38
C PHE A 72 -9.59 4.54 5.56
N LYS A 73 -10.11 5.59 4.92
CA LYS A 73 -9.28 6.53 4.14
C LYS A 73 -8.27 7.27 5.00
N LYS A 74 -8.61 7.62 6.25
CA LYS A 74 -7.66 8.22 7.20
C LYS A 74 -6.55 7.23 7.59
N LEU A 75 -6.91 5.97 7.82
CA LEU A 75 -5.97 4.89 8.13
C LEU A 75 -5.00 4.66 6.98
N ILE A 76 -5.48 4.44 5.75
CA ILE A 76 -4.62 4.25 4.57
C ILE A 76 -3.71 5.46 4.35
N ARG A 77 -4.19 6.69 4.58
CA ARG A 77 -3.34 7.90 4.49
C ARG A 77 -2.24 7.91 5.54
N LYS A 78 -2.53 7.50 6.78
CA LYS A 78 -1.53 7.38 7.85
C LYS A 78 -0.47 6.36 7.47
N GLN A 79 -0.88 5.17 7.05
CA GLN A 79 0.02 4.08 6.64
C GLN A 79 0.89 4.47 5.44
N TYR A 80 0.28 5.05 4.40
CA TYR A 80 0.99 5.55 3.22
C TYR A 80 2.06 6.61 3.55
N ASN A 81 1.75 7.52 4.47
CA ASN A 81 2.72 8.54 4.90
C ASN A 81 3.85 7.94 5.75
N TYR A 82 3.53 6.96 6.60
CA TYR A 82 4.53 6.24 7.39
C TYR A 82 5.52 5.50 6.48
N ILE A 83 5.03 4.73 5.51
CA ILE A 83 5.87 4.06 4.51
C ILE A 83 6.80 5.04 3.81
N LYS A 84 6.27 6.18 3.34
CA LYS A 84 7.08 7.21 2.67
C LYS A 84 8.14 7.82 3.57
N GLN A 85 7.87 7.93 4.87
CA GLN A 85 8.84 8.42 5.83
C GLN A 85 9.99 7.43 5.98
N ILE A 86 9.68 6.15 6.22
CA ILE A 86 10.69 5.09 6.35
C ILE A 86 11.52 4.96 5.07
N ALA A 87 10.88 4.91 3.89
CA ALA A 87 11.57 4.84 2.60
C ALA A 87 12.50 6.05 2.33
N LYS A 88 12.23 7.22 2.95
CA LYS A 88 13.10 8.40 2.86
C LYS A 88 14.29 8.32 3.83
N GLU A 89 14.08 7.76 5.00
CA GLU A 89 15.13 7.54 6.02
C GLU A 89 16.07 6.40 5.60
N GLY A 90 15.56 5.45 4.80
CA GLY A 90 16.26 4.27 4.32
C GLY A 90 15.95 3.03 5.16
N PHE A 91 16.06 1.87 4.54
CA PHE A 91 16.02 0.58 5.22
C PHE A 91 17.44 0.24 5.73
N TYR A 92 17.56 -0.31 6.94
CA TYR A 92 18.84 -0.49 7.66
C TYR A 92 19.51 -1.82 7.37
#